data_AF-A0A2R5FZB6-F1
#
_entry.id   AF-A0A2R5FZB6-F1
#
_cell.length_a   1.000
_cell.length_b   1.000
_cell.length_c   1.000
_cell.angle_alpha   90.00
_cell.angle_beta   90.00
_cell.angle_gamma   90.00
#
_symmetry.space_group_name_H-M   'P 1'
#
loop_
_entity.id
_entity.type
_entity.pdbx_description
1 polymer ?
#
loop_
_entity_poly.entity_id
_entity_poly.type
_entity_poly.pdbx_seq_one_letter_code
_entity_poly.pdbx_strand_id
1 'polypeptide(L)' 'MPKKTTPKMVQIAVSIPEPLYEAAKRIQAMEGWNESEMHRLFWEKGFALHVQGTLARHQLGLISSEAESLSE' A
#
# COMPACT_ATOMS: atom_id res chain seq x y z
N MET A 1 -3.47 33.29 3.88
CA MET A 1 -4.08 32.04 3.36
C MET A 1 -3.49 30.87 4.12
N PRO A 2 -4.28 29.96 4.70
CA PRO A 2 -3.72 28.76 5.32
C PRO A 2 -3.07 27.93 4.21
N LYS A 3 -1.80 27.55 4.38
CA LYS A 3 -1.10 26.66 3.46
C LYS A 3 -1.89 25.36 3.43
N LYS A 4 -2.47 25.00 2.27
CA LYS A 4 -3.11 23.70 2.07
C LYS A 4 -2.11 22.61 2.47
N THR A 5 -2.38 21.91 3.57
CA THR A 5 -1.64 20.72 4.03
C THR A 5 -2.09 19.49 3.27
N THR A 6 -2.34 19.61 1.97
CA THR A 6 -2.66 18.45 1.13
C THR A 6 -1.34 17.76 0.80
N PRO A 7 -1.15 16.48 1.19
CA PRO A 7 0.06 15.75 0.87
C PRO A 7 0.29 15.71 -0.65
N LYS A 8 1.56 15.73 -1.07
CA LYS A 8 1.91 15.45 -2.47
C LYS A 8 1.55 13.99 -2.78
N MET A 9 0.75 13.78 -3.81
CA MET A 9 0.36 12.44 -4.26
C MET A 9 1.30 11.98 -5.38
N VAL A 10 1.79 10.74 -5.30
CA VAL A 10 2.56 10.10 -6.38
C VAL A 10 1.60 9.27 -7.23
N GLN A 11 1.66 9.44 -8.55
CA GLN A 11 0.94 8.60 -9.50
C GLN A 11 1.85 7.48 -9.97
N ILE A 12 1.36 6.25 -9.88
CA ILE A 12 2.04 5.05 -10.34
C ILE A 12 1.08 4.25 -11.23
N ALA A 13 1.61 3.63 -12.28
CA ALA A 13 0.88 2.63 -13.06
C ALA A 13 1.28 1.24 -12.55
N VAL A 14 0.30 0.40 -12.24
CA VAL A 14 0.53 -0.98 -11.80
C VAL A 14 -0.37 -1.93 -12.57
N SER A 15 0.11 -3.16 -12.77
CA SER A 15 -0.70 -4.26 -13.28
C SER A 15 -0.99 -5.23 -12.15
N ILE A 16 -2.24 -5.67 -12.03
CA ILE A 16 -2.68 -6.63 -11.01
C ILE A 16 -3.42 -7.79 -11.68
N PRO A 17 -3.40 -9.00 -11.08
CA PRO A 17 -4.19 -10.11 -11.60
C PRO A 17 -5.68 -9.76 -11.64
N GLU A 18 -6.32 -10.00 -12.78
CA GLU A 18 -7.75 -9.70 -12.99
C GLU A 18 -8.67 -10.31 -11.91
N PRO A 19 -8.49 -11.57 -11.46
CA PRO A 19 -9.34 -12.12 -10.40
C PRO A 19 -9.23 -11.36 -9.07
N LEU A 20 -8.05 -10.80 -8.77
CA LEU A 20 -7.83 -10.00 -7.57
C LEU A 20 -8.55 -8.66 -7.68
N TYR A 21 -8.52 -8.04 -8.85
CA TYR A 21 -9.22 -6.78 -9.11
C TYR A 21 -10.74 -6.95 -9.04
N GLU A 22 -11.29 -8.04 -9.58
CA GLU A 22 -12.72 -8.31 -9.49
C GLU A 22 -13.17 -8.57 -8.05
N ALA A 23 -12.35 -9.24 -7.24
CA ALA A 23 -12.62 -9.37 -5.81
C ALA A 23 -12.59 -8.01 -5.09
N ALA A 24 -11.63 -7.14 -5.43
CA ALA A 24 -11.53 -5.78 -4.91
C ALA A 24 -12.79 -4.96 -5.20
N LYS A 25 -13.28 -5.00 -6.45
CA LYS A 25 -14.51 -4.30 -6.87
C LYS A 25 -15.76 -4.74 -6.10
N ARG A 26 -15.86 -6.00 -5.69
CA ARG A 26 -16.98 -6.47 -4.87
C ARG A 26 -16.96 -5.81 -3.49
N ILE A 27 -15.78 -5.75 -2.86
CA ILE A 27 -15.58 -5.07 -1.58
C ILE A 27 -15.87 -3.58 -1.72
N GLN A 28 -15.35 -2.96 -2.78
CA GLN A 28 -15.62 -1.55 -3.11
C GLN A 28 -17.13 -1.28 -3.17
N ALA A 29 -17.90 -2.12 -3.87
CA ALA A 29 -19.35 -1.96 -3.98
C ALA A 29 -20.07 -2.12 -2.64
N MET A 30 -19.62 -3.07 -1.80
CA MET A 30 -20.19 -3.28 -0.46
C MET A 30 -19.95 -2.10 0.48
N GLU A 31 -18.78 -1.48 0.39
CA GLU A 31 -18.36 -0.37 1.26
C GLU A 31 -18.79 1.01 0.70
N GLY A 32 -19.24 1.06 -0.56
CA GLY A 32 -19.66 2.29 -1.22
C GLY A 32 -18.51 3.22 -1.62
N TRP A 33 -17.30 2.68 -1.84
CA TRP A 33 -16.12 3.48 -2.20
C TRP A 33 -16.06 3.78 -3.69
N ASN A 34 -15.47 4.92 -4.05
CA ASN A 34 -14.98 5.10 -5.42
C ASN A 34 -13.67 4.33 -5.64
N GLU A 35 -13.27 4.21 -6.91
CA GLU A 35 -12.11 3.38 -7.28
C GLU A 35 -10.79 3.92 -6.69
N SER A 36 -10.63 5.25 -6.66
CA SER A 36 -9.44 5.88 -6.07
C SER A 36 -9.37 5.66 -4.56
N GLU A 37 -10.50 5.70 -3.86
CA GLU A 37 -10.59 5.40 -2.43
C GLU A 37 -10.23 3.94 -2.14
N MET A 38 -10.76 3.00 -2.92
CA MET A 38 -10.40 1.59 -2.82
C MET A 38 -8.88 1.39 -2.98
N HIS A 39 -8.29 1.91 -4.04
CA HIS A 39 -6.85 1.77 -4.30
C HIS A 39 -6.00 2.39 -3.18
N ARG A 40 -6.36 3.59 -2.71
CA ARG A 40 -5.66 4.23 -1.60
C ARG A 40 -5.73 3.39 -0.33
N LEU A 41 -6.92 2.93 0.06
CA LEU A 41 -7.11 2.15 1.27
C LEU A 41 -6.38 0.81 1.21
N PHE A 42 -6.34 0.18 0.04
CA PHE A 42 -5.59 -1.07 -0.16
C PHE A 42 -4.09 -0.84 -0.05
N TRP A 43 -3.60 0.28 -0.57
CA TRP A 43 -2.21 0.68 -0.37
C TRP A 43 -1.91 0.92 1.11
N GLU A 44 -2.70 1.75 1.79
CA GLU A 44 -2.46 2.11 3.20
C GLU A 44 -2.51 0.88 4.12
N LYS A 45 -3.59 0.09 4.02
CA LYS A 45 -3.80 -1.08 4.89
C LYS A 45 -2.89 -2.24 4.49
N GLY A 46 -2.73 -2.50 3.20
CA GLY A 46 -1.88 -3.57 2.68
C GLY A 46 -0.41 -3.32 3.01
N PHE A 47 0.06 -2.08 2.86
CA PHE A 47 1.43 -1.70 3.24
C PHE A 47 1.66 -1.84 4.74
N ALA A 48 0.76 -1.35 5.58
CA ALA A 48 0.89 -1.49 7.04
C ALA A 48 1.02 -2.97 7.47
N LEU A 49 0.18 -3.85 6.91
CA LEU A 49 0.25 -5.29 7.16
C LEU A 49 1.57 -5.89 6.65
N HIS A 50 2.01 -5.50 5.46
CA HIS A 50 3.27 -5.98 4.88
C HIS A 50 4.48 -5.54 5.71
N VAL A 51 4.51 -4.30 6.19
CA VAL A 51 5.56 -3.76 7.08
C VAL A 51 5.62 -4.56 8.37
N GLN A 52 4.48 -4.81 9.03
CA GLN A 52 4.43 -5.63 10.25
C GLN A 52 5.04 -7.02 10.03
N GLY A 53 4.65 -7.71 8.96
CA GLY A 53 5.23 -9.01 8.62
C GLY A 53 6.72 -8.95 8.29
N THR A 54 7.17 -7.89 7.64
CA THR A 54 8.58 -7.68 7.28
C THR A 54 9.43 -7.42 8.52
N LEU A 55 8.98 -6.56 9.43
CA LEU A 55 9.65 -6.29 10.70
C LEU A 55 9.78 -7.56 11.55
N ALA A 56 8.73 -8.38 11.61
CA ALA A 56 8.78 -9.66 12.32
C ALA A 56 9.85 -10.59 11.74
N ARG A 57 9.92 -10.73 10.39
CA ARG A 57 10.95 -11.54 9.74
C ARG A 57 12.36 -10.97 9.94
N HIS A 58 12.51 -9.66 9.94
CA HIS A 58 13.79 -8.99 10.22
C HIS A 58 14.27 -9.27 11.65
N GLN A 59 13.39 -9.15 12.65
CA GLN A 59 13.71 -9.45 14.06
C GLN A 59 14.13 -10.91 14.28
N LEU A 60 13.60 -11.83 13.46
CA LEU A 60 13.96 -13.25 13.48
C LEU A 60 15.23 -13.57 12.66
N GLY A 61 15.90 -12.57 12.07
CA GLY A 61 17.08 -12.77 11.24
C GLY A 61 16.80 -13.46 9.90
N LEU A 62 15.55 -13.46 9.44
CA LEU A 62 15.12 -14.13 8.19
C LEU A 62 15.27 -13.24 6.95
N ILE A 63 15.60 -11.95 7.13
CA ILE A 63 15.87 -11.00 6.05
C ILE A 63 17.19 -10.29 6.39
N SER A 64 18.13 -10.30 5.45
CA SER A 64 19.40 -9.60 5.57
C SER A 64 19.21 -8.08 5.44
N SER A 65 19.94 -7.29 6.23
CA SER A 65 19.85 -5.83 6.29
C SER A 65 20.56 -5.10 5.13
N GLU A 66 20.96 -5.80 4.06
CA GLU A 66 21.68 -5.20 2.92
C GLU A 66 20.90 -4.07 2.19
N ALA A 67 19.59 -3.91 2.46
CA ALA A 67 18.78 -2.81 1.95
C ALA A 67 19.09 -1.42 2.58
N GLU A 68 19.84 -1.34 3.69
CA GLU A 68 20.26 -0.06 4.28
C GLU A 68 21.35 0.66 3.44
N SER A 69 21.97 -0.04 2.48
CA SER A 69 23.07 0.51 1.66
C SER A 69 22.65 1.35 0.45
N LEU A 70 21.35 1.48 0.17
CA LEU A 70 20.84 2.19 -1.02
C LEU A 70 20.17 3.54 -0.70
N SER A 71 20.34 4.05 0.51
CA SER A 71 19.73 5.31 0.97
C SER A 71 20.73 6.39 1.40
N GLU A 72 21.99 6.31 0.97
CA GLU A 72 22.94 7.45 1.00
C GLU A 72 22.84 8.31 -0.27
#